data_AF-A0A099ZRG3-F1
#
_entry.id   AF-A0A099ZRG3-F1
#
_cell.length_a   1.000
_cell.length_b   1.000
_cell.length_c   1.000
_cell.angle_alpha   90.00
_cell.angle_beta   90.00
_cell.angle_gamma   90.00
#
_symmetry.space_group_name_H-M   'P 1'
#
loop_
_entity.id
_entity.type
_entity.pdbx_description
1 polymer ?
#
loop_
_entity_poly.entity_id
_entity_poly.type
_entity_poly.pdbx_seq_one_letter_code
_entity_poly.pdbx_strand_id
1 'polypeptide(L)'
;DLAMNLVGQPLVKQQVMKAVREFLEQQNPTKPLVLSFHGTTGTGKTYVSSMLIRHLFRDGLRSPFVHQFSPLAHFPHHEQLEQYKENLKHWIQGNLTTCGRSAFLFDEMDKMHPGLIDVIMPFLGPSWVVYGTNYRKAIFIFISNAGGEQIKKMTLDLWHAHKDREEISLQDMESAISKAVFENPQSGFWKSGIINEHLIDFVVPFLPLKRHHVKQCVTNELLQQGLEVRQDVIQGVADSIPYL
;
A
#
# COMPACT_ATOMS: atom_id res chain seq x y z
N ASP A 1 -4.08 -16.54 -5.19
CA ASP A 1 -2.88 -16.15 -4.43
C ASP A 1 -3.24 -15.34 -3.18
N LEU A 2 -3.75 -14.11 -3.31
CA LEU A 2 -4.16 -13.22 -2.20
C LEU A 2 -5.10 -13.88 -1.16
N ALA A 3 -6.09 -14.65 -1.60
CA ALA A 3 -7.02 -15.32 -0.70
C ALA A 3 -6.37 -16.40 0.19
N MET A 4 -5.35 -17.10 -0.33
CA MET A 4 -4.72 -18.25 0.31
C MET A 4 -3.55 -17.85 1.21
N ASN A 5 -2.78 -16.83 0.79
CA ASN A 5 -1.52 -16.50 1.45
C ASN A 5 -1.60 -15.28 2.39
N LEU A 6 -2.59 -14.39 2.21
CA LEU A 6 -2.76 -13.25 3.11
C LEU A 6 -3.54 -13.67 4.38
N VAL A 7 -2.86 -13.60 5.52
CA VAL A 7 -3.41 -14.01 6.82
C VAL A 7 -3.96 -12.81 7.59
N GLY A 8 -5.18 -12.95 8.13
CA GLY A 8 -5.74 -12.01 9.09
C GLY A 8 -6.01 -10.60 8.56
N GLN A 9 -6.16 -10.41 7.25
CA GLN A 9 -6.45 -9.10 6.66
C GLN A 9 -7.73 -9.14 5.80
N PRO A 10 -8.93 -9.26 6.42
CA PRO A 10 -10.20 -9.35 5.68
C PRO A 10 -10.47 -8.12 4.82
N LEU A 11 -10.28 -6.93 5.39
CA LEU A 11 -10.51 -5.65 4.70
C LEU A 11 -9.62 -5.49 3.47
N VAL A 12 -8.36 -5.92 3.57
CA VAL A 12 -7.40 -5.87 2.45
C VAL A 12 -7.85 -6.80 1.33
N LYS A 13 -8.25 -8.04 1.64
CA LYS A 13 -8.75 -8.99 0.64
C LYS A 13 -9.94 -8.41 -0.11
N GLN A 14 -10.92 -7.86 0.62
CA GLN A 14 -12.12 -7.29 0.01
C GLN A 14 -11.78 -6.09 -0.89
N GLN A 15 -11.03 -5.12 -0.38
CA GLN A 15 -10.78 -3.87 -1.10
C GLN A 15 -9.85 -4.05 -2.29
N VAL A 16 -8.74 -4.76 -2.14
CA VAL A 16 -7.77 -4.95 -3.23
C VAL A 16 -8.40 -5.77 -4.36
N MET A 17 -9.15 -6.83 -4.04
CA MET A 17 -9.82 -7.64 -5.06
C MET A 17 -10.90 -6.83 -5.80
N LYS A 18 -11.67 -6.01 -5.08
CA LYS A 18 -12.68 -5.12 -5.69
C LYS A 18 -12.01 -4.10 -6.62
N ALA A 19 -11.04 -3.35 -6.10
CA ALA A 19 -10.37 -2.29 -6.83
C ALA A 19 -9.68 -2.77 -8.12
N VAL A 20 -8.95 -3.88 -8.03
CA VAL A 20 -8.23 -4.43 -9.18
C VAL A 20 -9.19 -5.00 -10.21
N ARG A 21 -10.26 -5.68 -9.79
CA ARG A 21 -11.29 -6.19 -10.72
C ARG A 21 -11.95 -5.05 -11.48
N GLU A 22 -12.46 -4.05 -10.77
CA GLU A 22 -13.13 -2.89 -11.36
C GLU A 22 -12.22 -2.17 -12.36
N PHE A 23 -10.94 -1.98 -12.00
CA PHE A 23 -9.97 -1.33 -12.87
C PHE A 23 -9.61 -2.14 -14.12
N LEU A 24 -9.46 -3.47 -14.00
CA LEU A 24 -9.10 -4.33 -15.13
C LEU A 24 -10.27 -4.54 -16.11
N GLU A 25 -11.50 -4.58 -15.61
CA GLU A 25 -12.72 -4.71 -16.41
C GLU A 25 -13.04 -3.40 -17.17
N GLN A 26 -12.66 -2.25 -16.63
CA GLN A 26 -12.84 -0.96 -17.27
C GLN A 26 -11.85 -0.74 -18.42
N GLN A 27 -12.32 -0.90 -19.67
CA GLN A 27 -11.45 -0.73 -20.86
C GLN A 27 -10.86 0.68 -21.01
N ASN A 28 -11.62 1.69 -20.58
CA ASN A 28 -11.29 3.11 -20.68
C ASN A 28 -11.45 3.78 -19.30
N PRO A 29 -10.48 3.60 -18.39
CA PRO A 29 -10.48 4.27 -17.10
C PRO A 29 -10.40 5.78 -17.26
N THR A 30 -11.07 6.53 -16.38
CA THR A 30 -11.09 8.00 -16.38
C THR A 30 -9.84 8.60 -15.73
N LYS A 31 -9.20 7.85 -14.82
CA LYS A 31 -7.93 8.16 -14.16
C LYS A 31 -7.19 6.84 -13.81
N PRO A 32 -5.89 6.88 -13.45
CA PRO A 32 -5.16 5.70 -12.97
C PRO A 32 -5.78 5.12 -11.71
N LEU A 33 -5.51 3.83 -11.43
CA LEU A 33 -5.87 3.24 -10.15
C LEU A 33 -4.88 3.69 -9.07
N VAL A 34 -5.37 4.29 -7.99
CA VAL A 34 -4.56 4.74 -6.85
C VAL A 34 -4.99 4.01 -5.57
N LEU A 35 -4.14 3.10 -5.10
CA LEU A 35 -4.30 2.37 -3.84
C LEU A 35 -3.42 2.98 -2.75
N SER A 36 -3.97 3.21 -1.56
CA SER A 36 -3.20 3.67 -0.40
C SER A 36 -3.32 2.71 0.77
N PHE A 37 -2.22 2.07 1.15
CA PHE A 37 -2.14 1.04 2.17
C PHE A 37 -1.65 1.64 3.49
N HIS A 38 -2.43 1.50 4.55
CA HIS A 38 -2.16 2.10 5.86
C HIS A 38 -2.23 1.07 6.97
N GLY A 39 -1.30 1.11 7.93
CA GLY A 39 -1.29 0.23 9.09
C GLY A 39 0.08 0.17 9.74
N THR A 40 0.22 -0.54 10.85
CA THR A 40 1.52 -0.70 11.52
C THR A 40 2.49 -1.57 10.69
N THR A 41 3.79 -1.49 11.01
CA THR A 41 4.83 -2.34 10.42
C THR A 41 4.54 -3.83 10.66
N GLY A 42 4.92 -4.70 9.72
CA GLY A 42 4.77 -6.15 9.86
C GLY A 42 3.36 -6.70 9.59
N THR A 43 2.39 -5.86 9.20
CA THR A 43 1.01 -6.28 8.90
C THR A 43 0.79 -6.78 7.47
N GLY A 44 1.79 -6.66 6.59
CA GLY A 44 1.77 -7.24 5.24
C GLY A 44 1.58 -6.25 4.07
N LYS A 45 1.70 -4.94 4.27
CA LYS A 45 1.50 -3.93 3.19
C LYS A 45 2.38 -4.20 1.95
N THR A 46 3.69 -4.29 2.14
CA THR A 46 4.67 -4.57 1.06
C THR A 46 4.54 -5.98 0.50
N TYR A 47 4.10 -6.93 1.33
CA TYR A 47 3.81 -8.30 0.88
C TYR A 47 2.63 -8.33 -0.10
N VAL A 48 1.53 -7.66 0.23
CA VAL A 48 0.34 -7.57 -0.62
C VAL A 48 0.62 -6.82 -1.92
N SER A 49 1.35 -5.70 -1.87
CA SER A 49 1.74 -5.00 -3.11
C SER A 49 2.60 -5.88 -4.01
N SER A 50 3.57 -6.62 -3.44
CA SER A 50 4.40 -7.56 -4.20
C SER A 50 3.59 -8.70 -4.83
N MET A 51 2.62 -9.26 -4.09
CA MET A 51 1.71 -10.28 -4.62
C MET A 51 0.86 -9.74 -5.77
N LEU A 52 0.30 -8.55 -5.61
CA LEU A 52 -0.50 -7.90 -6.64
C LEU A 52 0.32 -7.70 -7.91
N ILE A 53 1.54 -7.18 -7.79
CA ILE A 53 2.43 -6.97 -8.93
C ILE A 53 2.82 -8.28 -9.61
N ARG A 54 3.15 -9.34 -8.86
CA ARG A 54 3.44 -10.66 -9.45
C ARG A 54 2.26 -11.26 -10.20
N HIS A 55 1.04 -10.90 -9.82
CA HIS A 55 -0.16 -11.34 -10.51
C HIS A 55 -0.41 -10.54 -11.81
N LEU A 56 -0.13 -9.23 -11.79
CA LEU A 56 -0.39 -8.33 -12.92
C LEU A 56 0.74 -8.32 -13.96
N PHE A 57 1.98 -8.56 -13.55
CA PHE A 57 3.17 -8.51 -14.40
C PHE A 57 3.90 -9.85 -14.36
N ARG A 58 4.17 -10.43 -15.53
CA ARG A 58 4.80 -11.75 -15.68
C ARG A 58 6.11 -11.88 -14.90
N ASP A 59 6.94 -10.83 -14.90
CA ASP A 59 8.24 -10.80 -14.21
C ASP A 59 8.14 -10.20 -12.80
N GLY A 60 6.93 -9.91 -12.32
CA GLY A 60 6.66 -9.29 -11.04
C GLY A 60 7.43 -7.98 -10.86
N LEU A 61 8.07 -7.82 -9.71
CA LEU A 61 8.87 -6.63 -9.37
C LEU A 61 10.09 -6.41 -10.28
N ARG A 62 10.50 -7.42 -11.07
CA ARG A 62 11.61 -7.30 -12.04
C ARG A 62 11.15 -6.83 -13.42
N SER A 63 9.84 -6.66 -13.62
CA SER A 63 9.28 -6.12 -14.85
C SER A 63 9.83 -4.71 -15.10
N PRO A 64 10.22 -4.36 -16.34
CA PRO A 64 10.68 -3.01 -16.67
C PRO A 64 9.56 -1.96 -16.53
N PHE A 65 8.30 -2.38 -16.38
CA PHE A 65 7.13 -1.52 -16.21
C PHE A 65 6.69 -1.39 -14.75
N VAL A 66 7.47 -1.92 -13.81
CA VAL A 66 7.21 -1.81 -12.37
C VAL A 66 8.33 -1.00 -11.75
N HIS A 67 7.97 0.06 -11.04
CA HIS A 67 8.92 0.99 -10.45
C HIS A 67 8.62 1.13 -8.97
N GLN A 68 9.61 0.83 -8.12
CA GLN A 68 9.47 0.94 -6.67
C GLN A 68 10.41 2.03 -6.15
N PHE A 69 9.84 2.95 -5.38
CA PHE A 69 10.56 4.04 -4.72
C PHE A 69 10.46 3.88 -3.21
N SER A 70 11.58 4.14 -2.54
CA SER A 70 11.68 4.25 -1.09
C SER A 70 12.37 5.57 -0.77
N PRO A 71 11.76 6.48 0.02
CA PRO A 71 12.31 7.78 0.34
C PRO A 71 13.72 7.71 0.92
N LEU A 72 13.96 6.80 1.86
CA LEU A 72 15.26 6.68 2.51
C LEU A 72 16.37 6.20 1.57
N ALA A 73 16.03 5.42 0.55
CA ALA A 73 17.01 4.91 -0.41
C ALA A 73 17.22 5.86 -1.61
N HIS A 74 16.14 6.46 -2.12
CA HIS A 74 16.18 7.22 -3.37
C HIS A 74 16.25 8.73 -3.16
N PHE A 75 15.80 9.24 -2.01
CA PHE A 75 15.73 10.67 -1.72
C PHE A 75 16.34 11.02 -0.34
N PRO A 76 17.58 10.56 -0.01
CA PRO A 76 18.14 10.68 1.34
C PRO A 76 18.56 12.10 1.75
N HIS A 77 18.88 12.97 0.80
CA HIS A 77 19.49 14.29 1.05
C HIS A 77 18.55 15.45 0.76
N HIS A 78 18.19 16.23 1.79
CA HIS A 78 17.26 17.35 1.64
C HIS A 78 17.79 18.46 0.71
N GLU A 79 19.11 18.65 0.62
CA GLU A 79 19.73 19.66 -0.24
C GLU A 79 19.51 19.39 -1.74
N GLN A 80 19.23 18.14 -2.11
CA GLN A 80 19.03 17.70 -3.49
C GLN A 80 17.54 17.63 -3.89
N LEU A 81 16.64 18.15 -3.05
CA LEU A 81 15.19 18.04 -3.24
C LEU A 81 14.72 18.48 -4.64
N GLU A 82 15.20 19.61 -5.14
CA GLU A 82 14.78 20.11 -6.46
C GLU A 82 15.23 19.16 -7.59
N GLN A 83 16.44 18.62 -7.52
CA GLN A 83 16.91 17.61 -8.47
C GLN A 83 16.08 16.32 -8.38
N TYR A 84 15.73 15.89 -7.17
CA TYR A 84 14.88 14.71 -6.97
C TYR A 84 13.48 14.91 -7.55
N LYS A 85 12.89 16.11 -7.39
CA LYS A 85 11.62 16.46 -8.01
C LYS A 85 11.69 16.36 -9.53
N GLU A 86 12.70 16.95 -10.15
CA GLU A 86 12.89 16.90 -11.60
C GLU A 86 13.08 15.46 -12.10
N ASN A 87 13.98 14.71 -11.46
CA ASN A 87 14.25 13.32 -11.81
C ASN A 87 13.01 12.44 -11.69
N LEU A 88 12.26 12.57 -10.59
CA LEU A 88 11.04 11.81 -10.36
C LEU A 88 9.97 12.12 -11.41
N LYS A 89 9.79 13.41 -11.73
CA LYS A 89 8.85 13.85 -12.78
C LYS A 89 9.21 13.23 -14.13
N HIS A 90 10.46 13.35 -14.54
CA HIS A 90 10.94 12.82 -15.82
C HIS A 90 10.83 11.29 -15.86
N TRP A 91 11.14 10.61 -14.76
CA TRP A 91 11.05 9.16 -14.67
C TRP A 91 9.61 8.66 -14.84
N ILE A 92 8.66 9.23 -14.09
CA ILE A 92 7.24 8.85 -14.18
C ILE A 92 6.73 9.12 -15.60
N GLN A 93 6.96 10.33 -16.11
CA GLN A 93 6.49 10.72 -17.44
C GLN A 93 7.09 9.85 -18.55
N GLY A 94 8.40 9.56 -18.51
CA GLY A 94 9.09 8.76 -19.52
C GLY A 94 8.61 7.30 -19.54
N ASN A 95 8.46 6.67 -18.37
CA ASN A 95 7.98 5.30 -18.28
C ASN A 95 6.50 5.19 -18.66
N LEU A 96 5.69 6.17 -18.27
CA LEU A 96 4.29 6.24 -18.69
C LEU A 96 4.14 6.44 -20.20
N THR A 97 5.04 7.21 -20.83
CA THR A 97 5.09 7.38 -22.30
C THR A 97 5.46 6.07 -22.98
N THR A 98 6.41 5.32 -22.40
CA THR A 98 6.85 4.01 -22.92
C THR A 98 5.77 2.95 -22.76
N CYS A 99 5.09 2.92 -21.61
CA CYS A 99 4.02 1.99 -21.30
C CYS A 99 3.00 2.63 -20.35
N GLY A 100 1.82 2.96 -20.89
CA GLY A 100 0.71 3.52 -20.10
C GLY A 100 0.11 2.57 -19.05
N ARG A 101 0.55 1.31 -18.99
CA ARG A 101 0.18 0.29 -17.98
C ARG A 101 1.27 0.07 -16.92
N SER A 102 2.19 1.02 -16.77
CA SER A 102 3.23 0.94 -15.75
C SER A 102 2.64 1.02 -14.34
N ALA A 103 3.30 0.36 -13.38
CA ALA A 103 2.95 0.40 -11.97
C ALA A 103 4.04 1.11 -11.15
N PHE A 104 3.63 2.00 -10.26
CA PHE A 104 4.50 2.78 -9.39
C PHE A 104 4.16 2.50 -7.93
N LEU A 105 5.14 1.99 -7.18
CA LEU A 105 5.03 1.67 -5.77
C LEU A 105 5.86 2.67 -4.98
N PHE A 106 5.25 3.38 -4.04
CA PHE A 106 5.95 4.28 -3.13
C PHE A 106 5.87 3.72 -1.72
N ASP A 107 7.00 3.19 -1.24
CA ASP A 107 7.13 2.66 0.11
C ASP A 107 7.42 3.78 1.11
N GLU A 108 7.05 3.58 2.37
CA GLU A 108 7.21 4.55 3.46
C GLU A 108 6.78 5.98 3.08
N MET A 109 5.63 6.11 2.40
CA MET A 109 5.13 7.37 1.87
C MET A 109 4.90 8.44 2.96
N ASP A 110 4.73 8.03 4.23
CA ASP A 110 4.71 8.93 5.40
C ASP A 110 6.01 9.71 5.60
N LYS A 111 7.14 9.18 5.13
CA LYS A 111 8.46 9.81 5.20
C LYS A 111 8.82 10.58 3.93
N MET A 112 7.97 10.55 2.91
CA MET A 112 8.24 11.24 1.65
C MET A 112 8.11 12.75 1.82
N HIS A 113 9.07 13.51 1.31
CA HIS A 113 9.03 14.96 1.38
C HIS A 113 7.81 15.51 0.62
N PRO A 114 7.01 16.44 1.19
CA PRO A 114 5.79 16.94 0.54
C PRO A 114 5.99 17.43 -0.89
N GLY A 115 7.08 18.17 -1.13
CA GLY A 115 7.42 18.64 -2.47
C GLY A 115 7.66 17.55 -3.52
N LEU A 116 8.02 16.31 -3.13
CA LEU A 116 8.08 15.18 -4.06
C LEU A 116 6.69 14.59 -4.32
N ILE A 117 5.79 14.69 -3.35
CA ILE A 117 4.42 14.24 -3.48
C ILE A 117 3.66 15.17 -4.44
N ASP A 118 3.90 16.48 -4.36
CA ASP A 118 3.37 17.49 -5.29
C ASP A 118 3.77 17.19 -6.75
N VAL A 119 4.92 16.54 -6.97
CA VAL A 119 5.35 16.10 -8.32
C VAL A 119 4.55 14.90 -8.82
N ILE A 120 4.10 14.03 -7.92
CA ILE A 120 3.35 12.82 -8.27
C ILE A 120 1.88 13.17 -8.56
N MET A 121 1.31 14.12 -7.82
CA MET A 121 -0.10 14.52 -7.90
C MET A 121 -0.68 14.64 -9.32
N PRO A 122 -0.04 15.37 -10.27
CA PRO A 122 -0.59 15.58 -11.60
C PRO A 122 -0.82 14.29 -12.39
N PHE A 123 -0.10 13.21 -12.03
CA PHE A 123 -0.21 11.91 -12.67
C PHE A 123 -1.34 11.04 -12.10
N LEU A 124 -1.96 11.42 -10.98
CA LEU A 124 -3.03 10.65 -10.31
C LEU A 124 -4.44 11.07 -10.73
N GLY A 125 -4.58 12.27 -11.29
CA GLY A 125 -5.87 12.87 -11.65
C GLY A 125 -6.46 12.38 -12.98
N PRO A 126 -7.65 12.88 -13.36
CA PRO A 126 -8.28 12.60 -14.65
C PRO A 126 -7.59 13.31 -15.83
N SER A 127 -6.48 13.99 -15.57
CA SER A 127 -5.67 14.75 -16.52
C SER A 127 -5.40 13.95 -17.80
N TRP A 128 -5.90 14.48 -18.91
CA TRP A 128 -5.81 13.83 -20.21
C TRP A 128 -4.39 13.91 -20.75
N VAL A 129 -3.90 12.78 -21.28
CA VAL A 129 -2.93 12.67 -22.38
C VAL A 129 -1.90 13.80 -22.45
N VAL A 130 -0.77 13.65 -21.76
CA VAL A 130 0.42 14.44 -22.10
C VAL A 130 1.13 13.70 -23.23
N TYR A 131 1.25 14.28 -24.42
CA TYR A 131 1.94 13.69 -25.59
C TYR A 131 1.34 12.38 -26.15
N GLY A 132 0.02 12.27 -26.28
CA GLY A 132 -0.63 11.16 -27.00
C GLY A 132 -0.71 9.82 -26.25
N THR A 133 -0.15 9.72 -25.03
CA THR A 133 -0.15 8.47 -24.26
C THR A 133 -1.21 8.46 -23.17
N ASN A 134 -1.96 7.35 -23.05
CA ASN A 134 -3.04 7.20 -22.08
C ASN A 134 -2.51 6.68 -20.73
N TYR A 135 -2.19 7.60 -19.82
CA TYR A 135 -1.70 7.29 -18.48
C TYR A 135 -2.76 6.76 -17.51
N ARG A 136 -4.04 6.82 -17.91
CA ARG A 136 -5.17 6.38 -17.06
C ARG A 136 -5.18 4.88 -16.80
N LYS A 137 -4.34 4.11 -17.49
CA LYS A 137 -4.17 2.66 -17.28
C LYS A 137 -3.03 2.31 -16.33
N ALA A 138 -2.36 3.31 -15.75
CA ALA A 138 -1.31 3.10 -14.76
C ALA A 138 -1.89 2.72 -13.39
N ILE A 139 -1.04 2.15 -12.54
CA ILE A 139 -1.38 1.78 -11.18
C ILE A 139 -0.39 2.46 -10.24
N PHE A 140 -0.90 3.15 -9.23
CA PHE A 140 -0.11 3.74 -8.15
C PHE A 140 -0.47 3.05 -6.84
N ILE A 141 0.54 2.60 -6.10
CA ILE A 141 0.38 1.97 -4.79
C ILE A 141 1.23 2.74 -3.79
N PHE A 142 0.58 3.38 -2.83
CA PHE A 142 1.24 4.03 -1.72
C PHE A 142 1.21 3.12 -0.50
N ILE A 143 2.37 2.94 0.13
CA ILE A 143 2.50 2.13 1.34
C ILE A 143 2.95 3.08 2.45
N SER A 144 2.18 3.13 3.53
CA SER A 144 2.45 4.05 4.62
C SER A 144 2.17 3.45 5.99
N ASN A 145 2.98 3.87 6.96
CA ASN A 145 2.73 3.61 8.37
C ASN A 145 1.89 4.73 9.02
N ALA A 146 1.63 5.83 8.32
CA ALA A 146 0.72 6.88 8.80
C ALA A 146 -0.66 6.27 9.08
N GLY A 147 -1.18 6.57 10.27
CA GLY A 147 -2.45 6.01 10.72
C GLY A 147 -2.39 4.67 11.41
N GLY A 148 -1.23 4.03 11.46
CA GLY A 148 -1.09 2.71 12.04
C GLY A 148 -1.57 2.63 13.49
N GLU A 149 -1.27 3.64 14.31
CA GLU A 149 -1.70 3.67 15.72
C GLU A 149 -3.21 3.92 15.87
N GLN A 150 -3.82 4.75 15.02
CA GLN A 150 -5.26 4.99 15.01
C GLN A 150 -6.02 3.71 14.61
N ILE A 151 -5.55 3.04 13.56
CA ILE A 151 -6.09 1.74 13.10
C ILE A 151 -5.95 0.70 14.21
N LYS A 152 -4.77 0.61 14.84
CA LYS A 152 -4.50 -0.31 15.94
C LYS A 152 -5.42 -0.06 17.14
N LYS A 153 -5.55 1.21 17.56
CA LYS A 153 -6.43 1.59 18.67
C LYS A 153 -7.89 1.24 18.39
N MET A 154 -8.41 1.60 17.21
CA MET A 154 -9.77 1.25 16.81
C MET A 154 -9.99 -0.27 16.79
N THR A 155 -9.01 -1.02 16.27
CA THR A 155 -9.09 -2.50 16.26
C THR A 155 -9.17 -3.06 17.68
N LEU A 156 -8.42 -2.48 18.62
CA LEU A 156 -8.44 -2.87 20.03
C LEU A 156 -9.76 -2.51 20.71
N ASP A 157 -10.30 -1.31 20.45
CA ASP A 157 -11.58 -0.84 20.99
C ASP A 157 -12.73 -1.76 20.52
N LEU A 158 -12.77 -2.13 19.23
CA LEU A 158 -13.75 -3.08 18.68
C LEU A 158 -13.60 -4.48 19.29
N TRP A 159 -12.37 -4.92 19.55
CA TRP A 159 -12.13 -6.20 20.21
C TRP A 159 -12.64 -6.20 21.67
N HIS A 160 -12.43 -5.11 22.41
CA HIS A 160 -13.00 -4.93 23.75
C HIS A 160 -14.53 -4.89 23.73
N ALA A 161 -15.12 -4.36 22.66
CA ALA A 161 -16.57 -4.41 22.41
C ALA A 161 -17.08 -5.77 21.91
N HIS A 162 -16.24 -6.82 21.96
CA HIS A 162 -16.56 -8.19 21.54
C HIS A 162 -16.95 -8.34 20.07
N LYS A 163 -16.51 -7.40 19.22
CA LYS A 163 -16.63 -7.54 17.77
C LYS A 163 -15.49 -8.41 17.26
N ASP A 164 -15.84 -9.46 16.52
CA ASP A 164 -14.83 -10.33 15.95
C ASP A 164 -14.07 -9.61 14.84
N ARG A 165 -12.78 -9.95 14.71
CA ARG A 165 -11.89 -9.29 13.74
C ARG A 165 -12.41 -9.42 12.31
N GLU A 166 -12.92 -10.59 11.95
CA GLU A 166 -13.40 -10.88 10.60
C GLU A 166 -14.75 -10.18 10.31
N GLU A 167 -15.42 -9.65 11.35
CA GLU A 167 -16.64 -8.87 11.24
C GLU A 167 -16.38 -7.35 11.19
N ILE A 168 -15.12 -6.92 11.40
CA ILE A 168 -14.74 -5.51 11.26
C ILE A 168 -14.93 -5.12 9.80
N SER A 169 -15.76 -4.12 9.58
CA SER A 169 -16.06 -3.53 8.28
C SER A 169 -15.23 -2.27 8.04
N LEU A 170 -15.25 -1.78 6.80
CA LEU A 170 -14.61 -0.50 6.46
C LEU A 170 -15.27 0.68 7.18
N GLN A 171 -16.59 0.61 7.40
CA GLN A 171 -17.35 1.65 8.08
C GLN A 171 -16.91 1.79 9.55
N ASP A 172 -16.60 0.68 10.22
CA ASP A 172 -16.05 0.72 11.58
C ASP A 172 -14.69 1.44 11.62
N MET A 173 -13.90 1.27 10.56
CA MET A 173 -12.56 1.83 10.45
C MET A 173 -12.53 3.24 9.87
N GLU A 174 -13.67 3.77 9.40
CA GLU A 174 -13.74 5.02 8.64
C GLU A 174 -13.23 6.21 9.46
N SER A 175 -13.60 6.28 10.74
CA SER A 175 -13.09 7.32 11.65
C SER A 175 -11.59 7.18 11.91
N ALA A 176 -11.08 5.96 12.06
CA ALA A 176 -9.66 5.71 12.28
C ALA A 176 -8.83 6.05 11.04
N ILE A 177 -9.33 5.70 9.85
CA ILE A 177 -8.77 6.03 8.54
C ILE A 177 -8.80 7.55 8.33
N SER A 178 -9.91 8.19 8.66
CA SER A 178 -10.03 9.65 8.56
C SER A 178 -9.00 10.35 9.44
N LYS A 179 -8.86 9.96 10.71
CA LYS A 179 -7.84 10.54 11.59
C LYS A 179 -6.41 10.23 11.14
N ALA A 180 -6.19 9.00 10.66
CA ALA A 180 -4.92 8.51 10.15
C ALA A 180 -4.40 9.31 8.96
N VAL A 181 -5.28 9.59 8.00
CA VAL A 181 -4.96 10.18 6.71
C VAL A 181 -5.12 11.71 6.75
N PHE A 182 -6.13 12.23 7.46
CA PHE A 182 -6.57 13.62 7.37
C PHE A 182 -6.20 14.48 8.60
N GLU A 183 -5.75 13.90 9.72
CA GLU A 183 -5.44 14.66 10.95
C GLU A 183 -3.97 14.60 11.38
N ASN A 184 -3.07 13.95 10.63
CA ASN A 184 -1.65 13.86 11.00
C ASN A 184 -0.78 14.92 10.30
N PRO A 185 -0.40 16.02 11.00
CA PRO A 185 0.34 17.14 10.40
C PRO A 185 1.78 16.78 10.00
N GLN A 186 2.29 15.64 10.48
CA GLN A 186 3.63 15.14 10.18
C GLN A 186 3.65 14.24 8.94
N SER A 187 2.51 13.76 8.46
CA SER A 187 2.48 12.92 7.26
C SER A 187 2.63 13.78 6.00
N GLY A 188 3.52 13.39 5.08
CA GLY A 188 3.69 14.08 3.80
C GLY A 188 2.37 14.21 3.02
N PHE A 189 1.53 13.18 3.11
CA PHE A 189 0.16 13.13 2.57
C PHE A 189 -0.73 14.32 2.97
N TRP A 190 -0.62 14.78 4.22
CA TRP A 190 -1.44 15.89 4.73
C TRP A 190 -1.05 17.23 4.13
N LYS A 191 0.25 17.43 3.85
CA LYS A 191 0.79 18.70 3.34
C LYS A 191 0.66 18.85 1.83
N SER A 192 0.54 17.74 1.11
CA SER A 192 0.74 17.69 -0.33
C SER A 192 -0.54 17.61 -1.16
N GLY A 193 -1.69 18.15 -0.70
CA GLY A 193 -2.92 18.28 -1.50
C GLY A 193 -3.62 16.99 -2.01
N ILE A 194 -2.98 15.81 -2.01
CA ILE A 194 -3.49 14.53 -2.57
C ILE A 194 -4.88 14.18 -2.02
N ILE A 195 -5.08 14.47 -0.74
CA ILE A 195 -6.29 14.15 -0.02
C ILE A 195 -7.44 15.11 -0.41
N ASN A 196 -7.11 16.40 -0.62
CA ASN A 196 -8.08 17.44 -0.96
C ASN A 196 -8.63 17.26 -2.39
N GLU A 197 -7.87 16.62 -3.28
CA GLU A 197 -8.25 16.40 -4.68
C GLU A 197 -8.91 15.03 -4.95
N HIS A 198 -9.17 14.22 -3.91
CA HIS A 198 -9.81 12.89 -4.04
C HIS A 198 -9.09 11.98 -5.05
N LEU A 199 -7.75 12.06 -5.08
CA LEU A 199 -6.93 11.34 -6.04
C LEU A 199 -6.78 9.85 -5.69
N ILE A 200 -6.94 9.49 -4.42
CA ILE A 200 -6.90 8.10 -3.93
C ILE A 200 -8.25 7.43 -4.18
N ASP A 201 -8.25 6.27 -4.84
CA ASP A 201 -9.47 5.48 -5.08
C ASP A 201 -9.85 4.62 -3.87
N PHE A 202 -8.86 3.94 -3.31
CA PHE A 202 -9.08 3.02 -2.19
C PHE A 202 -8.04 3.25 -1.10
N VAL A 203 -8.52 3.65 0.06
CA VAL A 203 -7.75 3.60 1.30
C VAL A 203 -7.96 2.23 1.95
N VAL A 204 -6.88 1.48 2.12
CA VAL A 204 -6.92 0.08 2.56
C VAL A 204 -6.24 -0.04 3.94
N PRO A 205 -7.01 -0.24 5.02
CA PRO A 205 -6.46 -0.42 6.36
C PRO A 205 -5.91 -1.85 6.55
N PHE A 206 -4.74 -1.94 7.16
CA PHE A 206 -4.08 -3.18 7.57
C PHE A 206 -4.16 -3.29 9.09
N LEU A 207 -4.89 -4.28 9.55
CA LEU A 207 -5.18 -4.50 10.97
C LEU A 207 -3.97 -5.19 11.65
N PRO A 208 -3.66 -4.90 12.92
CA PRO A 208 -2.57 -5.54 13.66
C PRO A 208 -2.78 -7.06 13.77
N LEU A 209 -1.74 -7.88 13.67
CA LEU A 209 -1.88 -9.34 13.66
C LEU A 209 -2.08 -9.92 15.08
N LYS A 210 -2.96 -10.92 15.21
CA LYS A 210 -3.09 -11.74 16.43
C LYS A 210 -1.99 -12.81 16.45
N ARG A 211 -1.69 -13.35 17.64
CA ARG A 211 -0.67 -14.39 17.82
C ARG A 211 -0.86 -15.61 16.92
N HIS A 212 -2.10 -16.08 16.71
CA HIS A 212 -2.34 -17.20 15.81
C HIS A 212 -2.09 -16.85 14.34
N HIS A 213 -2.27 -15.59 13.91
CA HIS A 213 -1.88 -15.15 12.57
C HIS A 213 -0.38 -15.20 12.40
N VAL A 214 0.39 -14.77 13.40
CA VAL A 214 1.86 -14.89 13.38
C VAL A 214 2.28 -16.34 13.19
N LYS A 215 1.68 -17.27 13.95
CA LYS A 215 1.96 -18.70 13.80
C LYS A 215 1.67 -19.19 12.38
N GLN A 216 0.55 -18.81 11.79
CA GLN A 216 0.20 -19.15 10.41
C GLN A 216 1.20 -18.56 9.40
N CYS A 217 1.65 -17.31 9.59
CA CYS A 217 2.68 -16.70 8.75
C CYS A 217 4.00 -17.49 8.81
N VAL A 218 4.44 -17.90 10.01
CA VAL A 218 5.67 -18.70 10.17
C VAL A 218 5.52 -20.06 9.50
N THR A 219 4.38 -20.74 9.67
CA THR A 219 4.09 -22.00 8.97
C THR A 219 4.17 -21.83 7.46
N ASN A 220 3.54 -20.78 6.92
CA ASN A 220 3.52 -20.52 5.48
C ASN A 220 4.93 -20.22 4.95
N GLU A 221 5.76 -19.49 5.70
CA GLU A 221 7.14 -19.19 5.33
C GLU A 221 8.00 -20.46 5.28
N LEU A 222 7.91 -21.33 6.31
CA LEU A 222 8.63 -22.60 6.34
C LEU A 222 8.26 -23.47 5.12
N LEU A 223 6.98 -23.57 4.81
CA LEU A 223 6.50 -24.32 3.65
C LEU A 223 6.99 -23.73 2.32
N GLN A 224 6.99 -22.40 2.18
CA GLN A 224 7.48 -21.73 0.96
C GLN A 224 8.98 -21.94 0.74
N GLN A 225 9.75 -22.09 1.81
CA GLN A 225 11.18 -22.42 1.74
C GLN A 225 11.46 -23.92 1.61
N GLY A 226 10.43 -24.78 1.57
CA GLY A 226 10.59 -26.24 1.53
C GLY A 226 11.14 -26.84 2.82
N LEU A 227 11.01 -26.13 3.94
CA LEU A 227 11.46 -26.56 5.27
C LEU A 227 10.37 -27.35 5.99
N GLU A 228 10.80 -28.24 6.89
CA GLU A 228 9.90 -28.99 7.76
C GLU A 228 9.19 -28.06 8.76
N VAL A 229 7.87 -28.24 8.90
CA VAL A 229 7.05 -27.46 9.84
C VAL A 229 7.22 -27.99 11.25
N ARG A 230 8.09 -27.34 12.03
CA ARG A 230 8.34 -27.70 13.44
C ARG A 230 7.62 -26.77 14.41
N GLN A 231 6.87 -27.36 15.35
CA GLN A 231 6.03 -26.62 16.29
C GLN A 231 6.83 -25.79 17.31
N ASP A 232 8.00 -26.26 17.71
CA ASP A 232 8.94 -25.53 18.58
C ASP A 232 9.40 -24.21 17.94
N VAL A 233 9.70 -24.22 16.64
CA VAL A 233 10.07 -23.02 15.88
C VAL A 233 8.90 -22.04 15.79
N ILE A 234 7.71 -22.53 15.43
CA ILE A 234 6.49 -21.69 15.34
C ILE A 234 6.20 -21.03 16.69
N GLN A 235 6.32 -21.82 17.77
CA GLN A 235 6.07 -21.36 19.12
C GLN A 235 7.13 -20.34 19.57
N GLY A 236 8.42 -20.63 19.34
CA GLY A 236 9.53 -19.74 19.68
C GLY A 236 9.46 -18.38 18.97
N VAL A 237 9.14 -18.36 17.67
CA VAL A 237 8.94 -17.10 16.93
C VAL A 237 7.72 -16.34 17.47
N ALA A 238 6.60 -17.02 17.68
CA ALA A 238 5.41 -16.38 18.23
C ALA A 238 5.66 -15.78 19.61
N ASP A 239 6.44 -16.44 20.47
CA ASP A 239 6.75 -15.94 21.83
C ASP A 239 7.78 -14.81 21.84
N SER A 240 8.60 -14.68 20.79
CA SER A 240 9.58 -13.60 20.66
C SER A 240 8.98 -12.23 20.31
N ILE A 241 7.70 -12.20 19.89
CA ILE A 241 7.03 -10.99 19.44
C ILE A 241 6.21 -10.38 20.59
N PRO A 242 6.37 -9.08 20.88
CA PRO A 242 5.52 -8.41 21.85
C PRO A 242 4.10 -8.25 21.29
N TYR A 243 3.11 -8.65 22.08
CA TYR A 243 1.69 -8.41 21.81
C TYR A 243 1.14 -7.35 22.76
N LEU A 244 0.03 -6.74 22.34
CA LEU A 244 -0.73 -5.77 23.13
C LEU A 244 -1.81 -6.46 23.94
#